data_AF-A0A7X8V9Z1-F1
#
_entry.id   AF-A0A7X8V9Z1-F1
#
_cell.length_a   1.000
_cell.length_b   1.000
_cell.length_c   1.000
_cell.angle_alpha   90.00
_cell.angle_beta   90.00
_cell.angle_gamma   90.00
#
_symmetry.space_group_name_H-M   'P 1'
#
loop_
_entity.id
_entity.type
_entity.pdbx_description
1 polymer ?
#
loop_
_entity_poly.entity_id
_entity_poly.type
_entity_poly.pdbx_seq_one_letter_code
_entity_poly.pdbx_strand_id
1 'polypeptide(L)' 'EMSKSAIAESANMILGNAATLLYDKGIKIEITPPSLMMGDNIQISTPNMKTLCIPLILSTGGTIELDIALVD' A
#
# COMPACT_ATOMS: atom_id res chain seq x y z
N GLU A 1 12.31 -10.02 -11.91
CA GLU A 1 13.15 -8.99 -11.25
C GLU A 1 12.69 -7.58 -11.56
N MET A 2 12.83 -7.05 -12.78
CA MET A 2 12.46 -5.65 -13.09
C MET A 2 11.03 -5.26 -12.69
N SER A 3 10.03 -6.09 -13.01
CA SER A 3 8.63 -5.83 -12.64
C SER A 3 8.40 -5.82 -11.12
N LYS A 4 9.10 -6.71 -10.39
CA LYS A 4 9.01 -6.79 -8.93
C LYS A 4 9.57 -5.53 -8.28
N SER A 5 10.73 -5.08 -8.76
CA SER A 5 11.35 -3.84 -8.31
C SER A 5 10.49 -2.61 -8.66
N ALA A 6 9.87 -2.59 -9.84
CA ALA A 6 8.97 -1.50 -10.22
C ALA A 6 7.73 -1.41 -9.32
N ILE A 7 7.13 -2.55 -8.93
CA ILE A 7 6.00 -2.60 -7.98
C ILE A 7 6.43 -2.10 -6.60
N ALA A 8 7.57 -2.59 -6.10
CA ALA A 8 8.12 -2.16 -4.82
C ALA A 8 8.40 -0.64 -4.80
N GLU A 9 9.03 -0.11 -5.84
CA GLU A 9 9.30 1.33 -5.96
C GLU A 9 8.00 2.14 -6.05
N SER A 10 7.00 1.67 -6.81
CA SER A 10 5.70 2.33 -6.87
C SER A 10 5.02 2.40 -5.50
N ALA A 11 5.08 1.33 -4.71
CA ALA A 11 4.53 1.32 -3.35
C ALA A 11 5.28 2.31 -2.46
N ASN A 12 6.62 2.33 -2.54
CA ASN A 12 7.46 3.26 -1.80
C ASN A 12 7.14 4.73 -2.14
N MET A 13 6.92 5.05 -3.43
CA MET A 13 6.52 6.39 -3.87
C MET A 13 5.12 6.80 -3.38
N ILE A 14 4.14 5.89 -3.43
CA ILE A 14 2.79 6.15 -2.91
C ILE A 14 2.85 6.47 -1.41
N LEU A 15 3.58 5.66 -0.63
CA LEU A 15 3.73 5.85 0.81
C LEU A 15 4.53 7.10 1.16
N GLY A 16 5.56 7.43 0.37
CA GLY A 16 6.31 8.68 0.53
C GLY A 16 5.42 9.91 0.39
N ASN A 17 4.58 9.95 -0.65
CA ASN A 17 3.62 11.04 -0.83
C ASN A 17 2.57 11.08 0.30
N ALA A 18 2.05 9.92 0.72
CA ALA A 18 1.13 9.85 1.85
C ALA A 18 1.75 10.40 3.14
N ALA A 19 3.02 10.08 3.41
CA ALA A 19 3.76 10.60 4.56
C ALA A 19 3.90 12.13 4.53
N THR A 20 4.21 12.71 3.37
CA THR A 20 4.24 14.17 3.19
C THR A 20 2.88 14.80 3.47
N LEU A 21 1.80 14.28 2.87
CA LEU A 21 0.45 14.83 3.02
C LEU A 21 -0.08 14.72 4.46
N LEU A 22 0.27 13.65 5.16
CA LEU A 22 -0.09 13.45 6.56
C LEU A 22 0.73 14.35 7.49
N TYR A 23 2.00 14.57 7.19
CA TYR A 23 2.85 15.50 7.92
C TYR A 23 2.29 16.92 7.89
N ASP A 24 1.81 17.38 6.72
CA ASP A 24 1.15 18.69 6.57
C ASP A 24 -0.14 18.81 7.41
N LYS A 25 -0.75 17.68 7.80
CA LYS A 25 -1.91 17.60 8.70
C LYS A 25 -1.52 17.40 10.16
N GLY A 26 -0.23 17.45 10.50
CA GLY A 26 0.29 17.26 11.85
C GLY A 26 0.42 15.79 12.27
N ILE A 27 0.23 14.84 11.35
CA ILE A 27 0.35 13.39 11.60
C ILE A 27 1.71 12.93 11.08
N LYS A 28 2.66 12.68 11.97
CA LYS A 28 3.97 12.15 11.59
C LYS A 28 3.92 10.64 11.46
N ILE A 29 4.27 10.12 10.29
CA ILE A 29 4.45 8.69 10.04
C ILE A 29 5.86 8.40 9.52
N GLU A 30 6.35 7.20 9.81
CA GLU A 30 7.60 6.67 9.23
C GLU A 30 7.24 5.52 8.29
N ILE A 31 7.88 5.50 7.11
CA ILE A 31 7.67 4.45 6.11
C ILE A 31 8.76 3.39 6.25
N THR A 32 8.36 2.12 6.19
CA THR A 32 9.30 0.99 6.13
C THR A 32 9.52 0.55 4.69
N PRO A 33 10.67 -0.06 4.34
CA PRO A 33 10.87 -0.62 3.01
C PRO A 33 9.73 -1.59 2.63
N PRO A 34 9.27 -1.56 1.36
CA PRO A 34 8.18 -2.42 0.91
C PRO A 34 8.60 -3.90 0.91
N SER A 35 7.66 -4.77 1.27
CA SER A 35 7.82 -6.22 1.17
C SER A 35 6.96 -6.77 0.03
N LEU A 36 7.55 -7.60 -0.83
CA LEU A 36 6.83 -8.24 -1.93
C LEU A 36 6.54 -9.70 -1.58
N MET A 37 5.26 -10.06 -1.56
CA MET A 37 4.81 -11.44 -1.34
C MET A 37 4.16 -11.98 -2.63
N MET A 38 4.54 -13.19 -3.03
CA MET A 38 4.01 -13.87 -4.22
C MET A 38 3.78 -15.34 -3.90
N GLY A 39 2.69 -15.89 -4.42
CA GLY A 39 2.25 -17.25 -4.14
C GLY A 39 0.77 -17.39 -4.44
N ASP A 40 0.30 -18.63 -4.50
CA ASP A 40 -1.12 -18.91 -4.72
C ASP A 40 -1.89 -18.80 -3.40
N ASN A 41 -3.09 -18.23 -3.46
CA ASN A 41 -4.01 -18.14 -2.32
C ASN A 41 -3.42 -17.48 -1.06
N ILE A 42 -2.66 -16.40 -1.22
CA ILE A 42 -2.12 -15.60 -0.12
C ILE A 42 -3.27 -15.05 0.73
N GLN A 43 -3.18 -15.25 2.04
CA GLN A 43 -4.10 -14.66 3.02
C GLN A 43 -3.30 -13.81 4.00
N ILE A 44 -3.72 -12.55 4.14
CA ILE A 44 -3.16 -11.61 5.11
C ILE A 44 -4.28 -11.28 6.10
N SER A 45 -3.98 -11.37 7.39
CA SER A 45 -4.94 -11.02 8.45
C SER A 45 -4.34 -9.97 9.37
N THR A 46 -5.13 -8.94 9.66
CA THR A 46 -4.77 -7.82 10.53
C THR A 46 -5.81 -7.74 11.65
N PRO A 47 -5.71 -8.60 12.68
CA PRO A 47 -6.73 -8.66 13.73
C PRO A 47 -6.80 -7.33 14.49
N ASN A 48 -8.03 -6.93 14.85
CA ASN A 48 -8.33 -5.69 15.58
C ASN A 48 -7.96 -4.39 14.84
N MET A 49 -7.82 -4.43 13.51
CA MET A 49 -7.61 -3.24 12.67
C MET A 49 -8.82 -3.00 11.77
N LYS A 50 -9.12 -1.74 11.50
CA LYS A 50 -10.11 -1.36 10.47
C LYS A 50 -9.41 -1.23 9.13
N THR A 51 -9.88 -1.97 8.12
CA THR A 51 -9.27 -1.94 6.78
C THR A 51 -10.12 -1.10 5.83
N LEU A 52 -9.50 -0.10 5.21
CA LEU A 52 -10.05 0.68 4.11
C LEU A 52 -9.60 0.05 2.78
N CYS A 53 -10.54 -0.38 1.95
CA CYS A 53 -10.28 -1.01 0.65
C CYS A 53 -10.57 0.00 -0.47
N ILE A 54 -9.58 0.27 -1.32
CA ILE A 54 -9.64 1.29 -2.38
C ILE A 54 -9.29 0.63 -3.72
N PRO A 55 -10.28 0.40 -4.61
CA PRO A 55 -10.01 -0.16 -5.93
C PRO A 55 -9.44 0.91 -6.86
N LEU A 56 -8.26 0.66 -7.41
CA LEU A 56 -7.61 1.48 -8.43
C LEU A 56 -7.91 0.89 -9.80
N ILE A 57 -8.83 1.52 -10.53
CA ILE A 57 -9.26 1.08 -11.87
C ILE A 57 -8.24 1.59 -12.90
N LEU A 58 -7.58 0.67 -13.60
CA LEU A 58 -6.58 1.01 -14.60
C LEU A 58 -7.23 1.30 -15.96
N SER A 59 -6.79 2.35 -16.63
CA SER A 59 -7.28 2.72 -17.97
C SER A 59 -7.00 1.66 -19.04
N THR A 60 -5.97 0.83 -18.83
CA THR A 60 -5.60 -0.29 -19.69
C THR A 60 -6.48 -1.53 -19.47
N GLY A 61 -7.43 -1.47 -18.53
CA GLY A 61 -8.15 -2.62 -18.01
C GLY A 61 -7.41 -3.27 -16.84
N GLY A 62 -8.18 -3.80 -15.89
CA GLY A 62 -7.69 -4.37 -14.64
C GLY A 62 -7.88 -3.44 -13.44
N THR A 63 -7.81 -4.03 -12.25
CA THR A 63 -7.93 -3.32 -10.97
C THR A 63 -6.76 -3.70 -10.07
N ILE A 64 -6.19 -2.70 -9.39
CA ILE A 64 -5.27 -2.89 -8.27
C ILE A 64 -6.04 -2.54 -7.00
N GLU A 65 -6.16 -3.48 -6.06
CA GLU A 65 -6.75 -3.19 -4.75
C GLU A 65 -5.67 -2.59 -3.83
N LEU A 66 -5.96 -1.43 -3.25
CA LEU A 66 -5.15 -0.80 -2.21
C LEU A 66 -5.88 -0.93 -0.87
N ASP A 67 -5.32 -1.75 0.01
CA ASP A 67 -5.86 -1.97 1.36
C ASP A 67 -5.02 -1.25 2.42
N ILE A 68 -5.68 -0.45 3.26
CA ILE A 68 -5.04 0.29 4.35
C ILE A 68 -5.65 -0.15 5.67
N ALA A 69 -4.90 -0.93 6.46
CA ALA A 69 -5.29 -1.32 7.80
C ALA A 69 -4.88 -0.23 8.80
N LEU A 70 -5.84 0.28 9.56
CA LEU A 70 -5.67 1.31 10.57
C LEU A 70 -5.79 0.71 11.97
N VAL A 71 -4.83 1.02 12.82
CA VAL A 71 -4.92 0.77 14.27
C VAL A 71 -5.65 1.97 14.88
N ASP A 72 -6.66 1.70 15.72
CA ASP A 72 -7.34 2.73 16.51
C ASP A 72 -6.39 3.33 17.58
#